data_AF-A0A318NRJ8-F1
#
_entry.id   AF-A0A318NRJ8-F1
#
_cell.length_a   1.000
_cell.length_b   1.000
_cell.length_c   1.000
_cell.angle_alpha   90.00
_cell.angle_beta   90.00
_cell.angle_gamma   90.00
#
_symmetry.space_group_name_H-M   'P 1'
#
loop_
_entity.id
_entity.type
_entity.pdbx_description
1 polymer ?
#
loop_
_entity_poly.entity_id
_entity_poly.type
_entity_poly.pdbx_seq_one_letter_code
_entity_poly.pdbx_strand_id
1 'polypeptide(L)' 'MPEHLPNAPSWTCTGCGGEWPCATKQSQLLAEYGGARAALAVYLGSCLVVAAQDLPTLPLTRVRNRFLGWLPRARI' A
#
# COMPACT_ATOMS: atom_id res chain seq x y z
N MET A 1 -9.39 -11.02 -12.83
CA MET A 1 -9.79 -9.87 -11.97
C MET A 1 -9.01 -8.66 -12.44
N PRO A 2 -9.59 -7.45 -12.49
CA PRO A 2 -8.84 -6.26 -12.88
C PRO A 2 -7.63 -6.07 -11.96
N GLU A 3 -6.48 -5.75 -12.54
CA GLU A 3 -5.25 -5.51 -11.78
C GLU A 3 -5.31 -4.14 -11.11
N HIS A 4 -5.23 -4.11 -9.78
CA HIS A 4 -5.20 -2.87 -9.00
C HIS A 4 -3.75 -2.42 -8.79
N LEU A 5 -3.14 -1.90 -9.86
CA LEU A 5 -1.74 -1.46 -9.88
C LEU A 5 -1.58 0.00 -9.43
N PRO A 6 -0.42 0.39 -8.88
CA PRO A 6 -0.11 1.78 -8.58
C PRO A 6 0.19 2.56 -9.86
N ASN A 7 -0.31 3.80 -9.94
CA ASN A 7 -0.03 4.76 -10.99
C ASN A 7 0.87 5.89 -10.45
N ALA A 8 2.19 5.72 -10.54
CA ALA A 8 3.16 6.74 -10.15
C ALA A 8 3.14 7.94 -11.13
N PRO A 9 3.39 9.18 -10.68
CA PRO A 9 3.73 9.59 -9.31
C PRO A 9 2.49 9.88 -8.44
N SER A 10 1.27 9.80 -9.00
CA SER A 10 0.05 10.10 -8.25
C SER A 10 -0.30 9.05 -7.17
N TRP A 11 0.31 7.86 -7.30
CA TRP A 11 -0.02 6.66 -6.54
C TRP A 11 -1.51 6.33 -6.55
N THR A 12 -2.26 6.71 -7.59
CA THR A 12 -3.66 6.29 -7.74
C THR A 12 -3.73 4.85 -8.22
N CYS A 13 -4.82 4.16 -7.96
CA CYS A 13 -5.03 2.79 -8.40
C CYS A 13 -5.55 2.78 -9.85
N THR A 14 -4.85 2.12 -10.77
CA THR A 14 -5.28 2.03 -12.18
C THR A 14 -6.64 1.33 -12.35
N GLY A 15 -6.95 0.37 -11.48
CA GLY A 15 -8.21 -0.38 -11.53
C GLY A 15 -9.46 0.36 -11.03
N CYS A 16 -9.34 1.27 -10.06
CA CYS A 16 -10.51 1.91 -9.43
C CYS A 16 -10.40 3.41 -9.19
N GLY A 17 -9.30 4.05 -9.59
CA GLY A 17 -9.07 5.50 -9.45
C GLY A 17 -8.78 6.00 -8.02
N GLY A 18 -9.04 5.19 -6.99
CA GLY A 18 -8.78 5.53 -5.59
C GLY A 18 -7.30 5.56 -5.22
N GLU A 19 -6.99 5.88 -3.98
CA GLU A 19 -5.63 5.85 -3.44
C GLU A 19 -5.08 4.42 -3.40
N TRP A 20 -3.92 4.18 -4.03
CA TRP A 20 -3.22 2.90 -3.93
C TRP A 20 -2.37 2.82 -2.64
N PRO A 21 -2.39 1.73 -1.85
CA PRO A 21 -3.18 0.52 -2.05
C PRO A 21 -4.66 0.74 -1.74
N CYS A 22 -5.53 0.50 -2.73
CA CYS A 22 -6.98 0.61 -2.54
C CYS A 22 -7.51 -0.62 -1.78
N ALA A 23 -8.73 -0.57 -1.23
CA ALA A 23 -9.31 -1.65 -0.44
C ALA A 23 -9.25 -3.03 -1.13
N THR A 24 -9.46 -3.08 -2.46
CA THR A 24 -9.32 -4.31 -3.24
C THR A 24 -7.88 -4.81 -3.26
N LYS A 25 -6.90 -3.94 -3.53
CA LYS A 25 -5.49 -4.36 -3.53
C LYS A 25 -5.00 -4.74 -2.14
N GLN A 26 -5.47 -4.07 -1.07
CA GLN A 26 -5.16 -4.46 0.31
C GLN A 26 -5.61 -5.90 0.58
N SER A 27 -6.85 -6.24 0.21
CA SER A 27 -7.39 -7.61 0.35
C SER A 27 -6.62 -8.62 -0.50
N GLN A 28 -6.28 -8.27 -1.74
CA GLN A 28 -5.47 -9.11 -2.63
C GLN A 28 -4.07 -9.36 -2.04
N LEU A 29 -3.39 -8.32 -1.55
CA LEU A 29 -2.07 -8.45 -0.92
C LEU A 29 -2.10 -9.33 0.33
N LEU A 30 -3.15 -9.23 1.15
CA LEU A 30 -3.30 -10.12 2.32
C LEU A 30 -3.48 -11.58 1.92
N ALA A 31 -4.25 -11.84 0.86
CA ALA A 31 -4.44 -13.18 0.32
C ALA A 31 -3.16 -13.72 -0.35
N GLU A 32 -2.51 -12.92 -1.20
CA GLU A 32 -1.27 -13.25 -1.91
C GLU A 32 -0.14 -13.62 -0.95
N TYR A 33 0.03 -12.88 0.15
CA TYR A 33 1.09 -13.14 1.13
C TYR A 33 0.69 -14.20 2.16
N GLY A 34 -0.54 -14.70 2.17
CA GLY A 34 -0.94 -15.88 2.95
C GLY A 34 -0.62 -15.83 4.45
N GLY A 35 -0.59 -14.63 5.06
CA GLY A 35 -0.20 -14.44 6.46
C GLY A 35 1.27 -14.15 6.73
N ALA A 36 2.14 -14.14 5.70
CA ALA A 36 3.53 -13.68 5.75
C ALA A 36 3.61 -12.13 5.92
N ARG A 37 3.11 -11.64 7.06
CA ARG A 37 2.97 -10.22 7.37
C ARG A 37 4.27 -9.44 7.29
N ALA A 38 5.38 -10.03 7.74
CA ALA A 38 6.69 -9.38 7.69
C ALA A 38 7.12 -9.11 6.23
N ALA A 39 6.96 -10.10 5.35
CA ALA A 39 7.26 -9.95 3.93
C ALA A 39 6.37 -8.88 3.27
N LEU A 40 5.06 -8.89 3.59
CA LEU A 40 4.13 -7.87 3.10
C LEU A 40 4.50 -6.46 3.59
N ALA A 41 4.89 -6.32 4.86
CA ALA A 41 5.32 -5.04 5.42
C ALA A 41 6.61 -4.52 4.78
N VAL A 42 7.56 -5.42 4.48
CA VAL A 42 8.80 -5.06 3.75
C VAL A 42 8.46 -4.57 2.34
N TYR A 43 7.63 -5.29 1.60
CA TYR A 43 7.19 -4.88 0.26
C TYR A 43 6.52 -3.49 0.28
N LEU A 44 5.55 -3.29 1.17
CA LEU A 44 4.85 -2.01 1.30
C LEU A 44 5.76 -0.89 1.83
N GLY A 45 6.75 -1.21 2.66
CA GLY A 45 7.77 -0.27 3.12
C GLY A 45 8.62 0.27 1.96
N SER A 46 9.03 -0.61 1.04
CA SER A 46 9.74 -0.19 -0.17
C SER A 46 8.89 0.73 -1.03
N CYS A 47 7.61 0.40 -1.24
CA CYS A 47 6.70 1.26 -1.99
C CYS A 47 6.46 2.61 -1.29
N LEU A 48 6.34 2.63 0.03
CA LEU A 48 6.17 3.84 0.84
C LEU A 48 7.34 4.81 0.63
N VAL A 49 8.59 4.32 0.64
CA VAL A 49 9.78 5.18 0.47
C VAL A 49 9.74 5.92 -0.86
N VAL A 50 9.32 5.25 -1.93
CA VAL A 50 9.16 5.87 -3.25
C VAL A 50 7.96 6.82 -3.25
N ALA A 51 6.82 6.41 -2.67
CA ALA A 51 5.63 7.24 -2.59
C ALA A 51 5.82 8.53 -1.80
N ALA A 52 6.65 8.51 -0.76
CA ALA A 52 7.00 9.68 0.02
C ALA A 52 7.81 10.71 -0.79
N GLN A 53 8.58 10.26 -1.79
CA GLN A 53 9.31 11.13 -2.71
C GLN A 53 8.37 11.69 -3.80
N ASP A 54 7.46 10.86 -4.31
CA ASP A 54 6.50 11.24 -5.35
C ASP A 54 5.37 12.15 -4.84
N LEU A 55 5.07 12.12 -3.53
CA LEU A 55 4.00 12.90 -2.90
C LEU A 55 4.56 13.89 -1.85
N PRO A 56 5.41 14.86 -2.24
CA PRO A 56 6.12 15.74 -1.30
C PRO A 56 5.19 16.68 -0.52
N THR A 57 3.96 16.90 -1.00
CA THR A 57 2.95 17.73 -0.34
C THR A 57 2.16 16.98 0.73
N LEU A 58 2.21 15.64 0.74
CA LEU A 58 1.57 14.85 1.78
C LEU A 58 2.49 14.69 3.00
N PRO A 59 2.00 14.90 4.22
CA PRO A 59 2.76 14.57 5.41
C PRO A 59 3.15 13.08 5.42
N LEU A 60 4.41 12.78 5.75
CA LEU A 60 4.93 11.40 5.79
C LEU A 60 4.05 10.46 6.63
N THR A 61 3.48 10.96 7.73
CA THR A 61 2.55 10.19 8.56
C THR A 61 1.31 9.72 7.79
N ARG A 62 0.78 10.54 6.87
CA ARG A 62 -0.36 10.14 6.02
C ARG A 62 0.05 9.07 5.02
N VAL A 63 1.20 9.25 4.35
CA VAL A 63 1.75 8.24 3.43
C VAL A 63 2.00 6.92 4.17
N ARG A 64 2.62 6.97 5.34
CA ARG A 64 2.86 5.78 6.17
C ARG A 64 1.56 5.07 6.56
N ASN A 65 0.55 5.82 7.04
CA ASN A 65 -0.72 5.22 7.45
C ASN A 65 -1.47 4.60 6.26
N ARG A 66 -1.36 5.18 5.07
CA ARG A 66 -1.96 4.65 3.83
C ARG A 66 -1.37 3.30 3.43
N PHE A 67 -0.05 3.11 3.57
CA PHE A 67 0.61 1.87 3.19
C PHE A 67 0.60 0.82 4.28
N LEU A 68 0.82 1.19 5.54
CA LEU A 68 1.04 0.25 6.66
C LEU A 68 -0.08 0.25 7.70
N GLY A 69 -0.95 1.28 7.72
CA GLY A 69 -1.91 1.49 8.80
C GLY A 69 -3.07 0.48 8.85
N TRP A 70 -3.30 -0.25 7.77
CA TRP A 70 -4.33 -1.29 7.68
C TRP A 70 -3.77 -2.70 7.89
N LEU A 71 -2.44 -2.87 8.02
CA LEU A 71 -1.85 -4.18 8.25
C LEU A 71 -2.33 -4.73 9.61
N PRO A 72 -2.73 -6.03 9.68
CA PRO A 72 -3.19 -6.59 10.93
C PRO A 72 -2.04 -6.60 11.93
N ARG A 73 -2.31 -6.09 13.14
CA ARG A 73 -1.34 -6.11 14.24
C ARG A 73 -0.91 -7.55 14.52
N ALA A 74 0.40 -7.76 14.69
CA ALA A 74 0.89 -9.02 15.22
C ALA A 74 0.28 -9.22 16.62
N ARG A 75 -0.38 -10.36 16.86
CA ARG A 75 -0.55 -10.83 18.23
C ARG A 75 0.82 -11.35 18.64
N ILE A 76 1.44 -10.65 19.57
CA ILE A 76 2.55 -11.16 20.37
C ILE A 76 1.95 -12.09 21.42
#